data_AF-A0A5B8XUR0-F1
#
_entry.id   AF-A0A5B8XUR0-F1
#
_cell.length_a   1.000
_cell.length_b   1.000
_cell.length_c   1.000
_cell.angle_alpha   90.00
_cell.angle_beta   90.00
_cell.angle_gamma   90.00
#
_symmetry.space_group_name_H-M   'P 1'
#
loop_
_entity.id
_entity.type
_entity.pdbx_description
1 polymer ?
#
loop_
_entity_poly.entity_id
_entity_poly.type
_entity_poly.pdbx_seq_one_letter_code
_entity_poly.pdbx_strand_id
1 'polypeptide(L)'
;MFYDPSGWKVGSLAGVDISISFGYIFLLMFYIVMNGVRAGILFAAAVTLSLLIHEMGHAVVAKYYKLRPSVLLHGFGGLCFHDVAKSDRDDALIVLAGPIIEIIFGALAFALLAVVPLTGALNQFVYLFGFVSIFWGAINLFLPLWPLDGGKLLNLIMRRFTNDARAQDLSLKVSVTVAIPIGVLALINGQFFITLLIFFIILDNINTLKSGADIVGRRSTPKVSSFAKELLANAEKALEEGDFREAYRTCHQIRSNGDVLSDSMQTRIWEILALTAYQLEEYEEAEGWLKRAPNSSALKEVRLQLESRA
;
A
#
# COMPACT_ATOMS: atom_id res chain seq x y z
N MET A 1 -3.50 10.13 -6.63
CA MET A 1 -2.37 11.06 -6.86
C MET A 1 -2.40 12.19 -5.81
N PHE A 2 -2.43 11.85 -4.50
CA PHE A 2 -2.61 12.83 -3.40
C PHE A 2 -1.52 12.79 -2.32
N TYR A 3 -0.57 11.86 -2.43
CA TYR A 3 0.56 11.80 -1.53
C TYR A 3 1.75 12.36 -2.27
N ASP A 4 2.02 13.64 -2.07
CA ASP A 4 3.35 14.15 -2.34
C ASP A 4 4.25 13.67 -1.20
N PRO A 5 5.22 12.76 -1.44
CA PRO A 5 6.17 12.34 -0.42
C PRO A 5 7.13 13.47 -0.02
N SER A 6 7.02 14.68 -0.61
CA SER A 6 7.77 15.88 -0.25
C SER A 6 7.31 16.48 1.10
N GLY A 7 7.41 15.70 2.16
CA GLY A 7 7.36 16.21 3.53
C GLY A 7 8.76 16.64 3.99
N TRP A 8 8.86 17.76 4.70
CA TRP A 8 10.09 18.07 5.42
C TRP A 8 10.12 17.27 6.72
N LYS A 9 11.22 16.53 6.95
CA LYS A 9 11.42 15.80 8.20
C LYS A 9 11.57 16.81 9.34
N VAL A 10 10.67 16.72 10.31
CA VAL A 10 10.64 17.63 11.48
C VAL A 10 11.31 16.99 12.68
N GLY A 11 11.24 15.66 12.80
CA GLY A 11 11.89 14.95 13.89
C GLY A 11 11.67 13.44 13.82
N SER A 12 12.00 12.75 14.91
CA SER A 12 11.72 11.33 15.08
C SER A 12 11.18 11.07 16.48
N LEU A 13 10.08 10.32 16.59
CA LEU A 13 9.49 9.91 17.86
C LEU A 13 9.52 8.40 17.99
N ALA A 14 10.07 7.87 19.09
CA ALA A 14 10.25 6.43 19.29
C ALA A 14 10.94 5.71 18.11
N GLY A 15 11.83 6.43 17.40
CA GLY A 15 12.52 5.95 16.18
C GLY A 15 11.62 5.82 14.95
N VAL A 16 10.49 6.53 14.89
CA VAL A 16 9.62 6.71 13.72
C VAL A 16 9.86 8.12 13.20
N ASP A 17 10.15 8.26 11.92
CA ASP A 17 10.38 9.56 11.30
C ASP A 17 9.05 10.30 11.10
N ILE A 18 9.01 11.57 11.51
CA ILE A 18 7.84 12.44 11.38
C ILE A 18 8.16 13.57 10.40
N SER A 19 7.37 13.65 9.35
CA SER A 19 7.45 14.66 8.31
C SER A 19 6.16 15.49 8.24
N ILE A 20 6.28 16.74 7.82
CA ILE A 20 5.15 17.64 7.63
C ILE A 20 5.17 18.19 6.20
N SER A 21 4.03 18.17 5.53
CA SER A 21 3.88 18.79 4.21
C SER A 21 3.40 20.24 4.32
N PHE A 22 3.66 21.02 3.26
CA PHE A 22 3.20 22.40 3.17
C PHE A 22 1.67 22.53 3.34
N GLY A 23 0.91 21.58 2.79
CA GLY A 23 -0.55 21.56 2.91
C GLY A 23 -1.04 21.47 4.36
N TYR A 24 -0.30 20.79 5.24
CA TYR A 24 -0.65 20.72 6.66
C TYR A 24 -0.46 22.07 7.35
N ILE A 25 0.66 22.75 7.08
CA ILE A 25 0.93 24.09 7.63
C ILE A 25 -0.16 25.07 7.18
N PHE A 26 -0.53 25.02 5.89
CA PHE A 26 -1.62 25.83 5.36
C PHE A 26 -2.96 25.54 6.06
N LEU A 27 -3.29 24.27 6.31
CA LEU A 27 -4.50 23.89 7.04
C LEU A 27 -4.53 24.48 8.46
N LEU A 28 -3.43 24.36 9.20
CA LEU A 28 -3.34 24.94 10.55
C LEU A 28 -3.50 26.46 10.52
N MET A 29 -2.82 27.14 9.60
CA MET A 29 -2.93 28.59 9.42
C MET A 29 -4.34 29.02 9.05
N PHE A 30 -5.00 28.29 8.14
CA PHE A 30 -6.39 28.53 7.77
C PHE A 30 -7.31 28.47 8.99
N TYR A 31 -7.19 27.42 9.81
CA TYR A 31 -7.98 27.29 11.04
C TYR A 31 -7.70 28.41 12.05
N ILE A 32 -6.43 28.82 12.19
CA ILE A 32 -6.03 29.92 13.09
C ILE A 32 -6.66 31.25 12.66
N VAL A 33 -6.64 31.55 11.37
CA VAL A 33 -7.22 32.79 10.83
C VAL A 33 -8.74 32.77 10.95
N MET A 34 -9.39 31.65 10.64
CA MET A 34 -10.86 31.56 10.62
C MET A 34 -11.50 31.58 12.02
N ASN A 35 -10.81 31.07 13.04
CA ASN A 35 -11.37 30.94 14.40
C ASN A 35 -10.75 31.95 15.40
N GLY A 36 -9.82 32.79 14.94
CA GLY A 36 -9.05 33.70 15.79
C GLY A 36 -7.87 33.02 16.48
N VAL A 37 -6.83 33.82 16.78
CA VAL A 37 -5.50 33.33 17.18
C VAL A 37 -5.56 32.34 18.35
N ARG A 38 -6.25 32.70 19.45
CA ARG A 38 -6.29 31.86 20.66
C ARG A 38 -7.01 30.54 20.42
N ALA A 39 -8.26 30.58 19.94
CA ALA A 39 -9.06 29.38 19.73
C ALA A 39 -8.48 28.49 18.64
N GLY A 40 -7.99 29.11 17.57
CA GLY A 40 -7.31 28.45 16.47
C GLY A 40 -6.04 27.72 16.88
N ILE A 41 -5.17 28.33 17.71
CA ILE A 41 -3.96 27.65 18.22
C ILE A 41 -4.34 26.45 19.10
N LEU A 42 -5.32 26.59 19.98
CA LEU A 42 -5.76 25.48 20.85
C LEU A 42 -6.33 24.33 20.03
N PHE A 43 -7.16 24.65 19.02
CA PHE A 43 -7.73 23.65 18.12
C PHE A 43 -6.63 22.99 17.26
N ALA A 44 -5.74 23.76 16.66
CA ALA A 44 -4.61 23.27 15.88
C ALA A 44 -3.73 22.32 16.71
N ALA A 45 -3.42 22.68 17.97
CA ALA A 45 -2.66 21.84 18.87
C ALA A 45 -3.41 20.54 19.21
N ALA A 46 -4.71 20.61 19.49
CA ALA A 46 -5.53 19.45 19.81
C ALA A 46 -5.62 18.48 18.63
N VAL A 47 -5.90 18.99 17.42
CA VAL A 47 -5.95 18.21 16.18
C VAL A 47 -4.58 17.61 15.88
N THR A 48 -3.50 18.38 15.97
CA THR A 48 -2.13 17.88 15.71
C THR A 48 -1.78 16.74 16.65
N LEU A 49 -2.07 16.89 17.95
CA LEU A 49 -1.81 15.84 18.93
C LEU A 49 -2.67 14.59 18.67
N SER A 50 -3.95 14.76 18.33
CA SER A 50 -4.88 13.67 17.98
C SER A 50 -4.36 12.87 16.79
N LEU A 51 -4.06 13.55 15.69
CA LEU A 51 -3.52 12.93 14.47
C LEU A 51 -2.18 12.24 14.76
N LEU A 52 -1.29 12.88 15.52
CA LEU A 52 -0.01 12.26 15.85
C LEU A 52 -0.20 10.98 16.66
N ILE A 53 -1.10 10.98 17.66
CA ILE A 53 -1.41 9.79 18.46
C ILE A 53 -1.99 8.68 17.58
N HIS A 54 -2.89 9.02 16.68
CA HIS A 54 -3.47 8.10 15.71
C HIS A 54 -2.39 7.44 14.83
N GLU A 55 -1.58 8.23 14.14
CA GLU A 55 -0.53 7.71 13.25
C GLU A 55 0.55 6.94 14.01
N MET A 56 0.90 7.40 15.21
CA MET A 56 1.82 6.67 16.08
C MET A 56 1.22 5.35 16.56
N GLY A 57 -0.11 5.24 16.69
CA GLY A 57 -0.77 3.98 16.99
C GLY A 57 -0.52 2.92 15.93
N HIS A 58 -0.67 3.28 14.65
CA HIS A 58 -0.27 2.42 13.54
C HIS A 58 1.23 2.09 13.59
N ALA A 59 2.07 3.12 13.76
CA ALA A 59 3.52 2.96 13.73
C ALA A 59 4.05 2.05 14.85
N VAL A 60 3.48 2.11 16.06
CA VAL A 60 3.85 1.26 17.19
C VAL A 60 3.58 -0.21 16.87
N VAL A 61 2.40 -0.53 16.33
CA VAL A 61 2.06 -1.91 15.96
C VAL A 61 2.85 -2.38 14.74
N ALA A 62 3.08 -1.50 13.75
CA ALA A 62 3.95 -1.81 12.61
C ALA A 62 5.39 -2.15 13.07
N LYS A 63 5.92 -1.41 14.05
CA LYS A 63 7.22 -1.71 14.67
C LYS A 63 7.25 -3.04 15.42
N TYR A 64 6.17 -3.39 16.12
CA TYR A 64 6.05 -4.69 16.76
C TYR A 64 6.21 -5.82 15.74
N TYR A 65 5.67 -5.64 14.53
CA TYR A 65 5.86 -6.55 13.40
C TYR A 65 7.19 -6.41 12.65
N LYS A 66 8.14 -5.62 13.19
CA LYS A 66 9.48 -5.35 12.62
C LYS A 66 9.44 -4.66 11.26
N LEU A 67 8.36 -3.93 10.97
CA LEU A 67 8.25 -3.09 9.79
C LEU A 67 8.90 -1.73 10.08
N ARG A 68 9.25 -0.98 9.02
CA ARG A 68 9.83 0.37 9.14
C ARG A 68 8.77 1.43 8.85
N PRO A 69 8.08 1.96 9.88
CA PRO A 69 7.08 2.98 9.65
C PRO A 69 7.67 4.39 9.54
N SER A 70 7.00 5.25 8.79
CA SER A 70 7.23 6.70 8.77
C SER A 70 5.89 7.44 8.72
N VAL A 71 5.82 8.60 9.36
CA VAL A 71 4.58 9.38 9.49
C VAL A 71 4.70 10.68 8.70
N LEU A 72 3.69 10.99 7.91
CA LEU A 72 3.55 12.25 7.19
C LEU A 72 2.25 12.94 7.61
N LEU A 73 2.36 14.15 8.16
CA LEU A 73 1.20 15.02 8.38
C LEU A 73 1.01 15.90 7.14
N HIS A 74 -0.17 15.83 6.53
CA HIS A 74 -0.51 16.55 5.31
C HIS A 74 -1.89 17.21 5.38
N GLY A 75 -2.24 18.04 4.40
CA GLY A 75 -3.47 18.85 4.41
C GLY A 75 -4.79 18.07 4.49
N PHE A 76 -4.77 16.75 4.31
CA PHE A 76 -5.95 15.89 4.42
C PHE A 76 -5.95 15.00 5.68
N GLY A 77 -4.90 15.04 6.49
CA GLY A 77 -4.78 14.17 7.68
C GLY A 77 -3.35 13.75 7.99
N GLY A 78 -3.22 12.63 8.68
CA GLY A 78 -1.96 11.91 8.82
C GLY A 78 -1.89 10.74 7.83
N LEU A 79 -0.68 10.31 7.52
CA LEU A 79 -0.43 9.05 6.84
C LEU A 79 0.77 8.35 7.45
N CYS A 80 0.56 7.17 8.00
CA CYS A 80 1.60 6.23 8.38
C CYS A 80 1.93 5.31 7.19
N PHE A 81 3.10 5.49 6.59
CA PHE A 81 3.70 4.52 5.70
C PHE A 81 4.35 3.39 6.50
N HIS A 82 4.32 2.17 5.99
CA HIS A 82 5.10 1.05 6.53
C HIS A 82 5.42 0.04 5.42
N ASP A 83 6.43 -0.80 5.66
CA ASP A 83 6.73 -1.94 4.80
C ASP A 83 5.55 -2.93 4.75
N VAL A 84 5.47 -3.73 3.70
CA VAL A 84 4.39 -4.72 3.53
C VAL A 84 4.31 -5.69 4.72
N ALA A 85 3.15 -5.75 5.36
CA ALA A 85 2.88 -6.71 6.42
C ALA A 85 2.85 -8.16 5.88
N LYS A 86 3.36 -9.10 6.69
CA LYS A 86 3.48 -10.52 6.31
C LYS A 86 2.14 -11.21 6.07
N SER A 87 1.11 -10.79 6.78
CA SER A 87 -0.24 -11.35 6.66
C SER A 87 -1.30 -10.26 6.71
N ASP A 88 -2.47 -10.55 6.16
CA ASP A 88 -3.62 -9.64 6.20
C ASP A 88 -4.18 -9.45 7.62
N ARG A 89 -3.85 -10.38 8.54
CA ARG A 89 -4.18 -10.23 9.97
C ARG A 89 -3.29 -9.17 10.62
N ASP A 90 -1.99 -9.20 10.34
CA ASP A 90 -1.05 -8.22 10.86
C ASP A 90 -1.39 -6.82 10.33
N ASP A 91 -1.73 -6.73 9.04
CA ASP A 91 -2.17 -5.48 8.40
C ASP A 91 -3.46 -4.94 9.05
N ALA A 92 -4.45 -5.81 9.31
CA ALA A 92 -5.67 -5.42 9.99
C ALA A 92 -5.42 -4.91 11.42
N LEU A 93 -4.48 -5.53 12.14
CA LEU A 93 -4.10 -5.09 13.49
C LEU A 93 -3.38 -3.75 13.47
N ILE A 94 -2.53 -3.50 12.47
CA ILE A 94 -1.90 -2.19 12.26
C ILE A 94 -2.97 -1.13 11.99
N VAL A 95 -3.88 -1.37 11.03
CA VAL A 95 -4.97 -0.45 10.68
C VAL A 95 -5.89 -0.17 11.87
N LEU A 96 -6.19 -1.16 12.71
CA LEU A 96 -7.03 -0.95 13.90
C LEU A 96 -6.33 -0.16 14.99
N ALA A 97 -5.00 -0.22 15.08
CA ALA A 97 -4.25 0.35 16.19
C ALA A 97 -4.39 1.87 16.29
N GLY A 98 -4.33 2.59 15.16
CA GLY A 98 -4.44 4.05 15.13
C GLY A 98 -5.74 4.57 15.74
N PRO A 99 -6.91 4.22 15.19
CA PRO A 99 -8.20 4.64 15.71
C PRO A 99 -8.44 4.21 17.16
N ILE A 100 -8.06 2.98 17.54
CA ILE A 100 -8.29 2.48 18.90
C ILE A 100 -7.47 3.28 19.90
N ILE A 101 -6.18 3.51 19.62
CA ILE A 101 -5.30 4.28 20.52
C ILE A 101 -5.79 5.73 20.59
N GLU A 102 -6.17 6.33 19.47
CA GLU A 102 -6.74 7.68 19.43
C GLU A 102 -8.00 7.80 20.32
N ILE A 103 -8.97 6.88 20.18
CA ILE A 103 -10.19 6.87 20.99
C ILE A 103 -9.88 6.68 22.48
N ILE A 104 -8.94 5.79 22.83
CA ILE A 104 -8.52 5.57 24.23
C ILE A 104 -7.97 6.87 24.83
N PHE A 105 -7.07 7.56 24.13
CA PHE A 105 -6.52 8.83 24.61
C PHE A 105 -7.58 9.93 24.72
N GLY A 106 -8.55 9.96 23.80
CA GLY A 106 -9.69 10.86 23.90
C GLY A 106 -10.57 10.59 25.12
N ALA A 107 -10.84 9.32 25.42
CA ALA A 107 -11.58 8.91 26.61
C ALA A 107 -10.83 9.27 27.91
N LEU A 108 -9.51 9.10 27.93
CA LEU A 108 -8.67 9.52 29.05
C LEU A 108 -8.69 11.04 29.26
N ALA A 109 -8.76 11.83 28.19
CA ALA A 109 -8.88 13.28 28.29
C ALA A 109 -10.21 13.70 28.96
N PHE A 110 -11.32 13.04 28.63
CA PHE A 110 -12.59 13.30 29.32
C PHE A 110 -12.60 12.78 30.76
N ALA A 111 -11.98 11.63 31.03
CA ALA A 111 -11.81 11.13 32.39
C ALA A 111 -11.01 12.12 33.24
N LEU A 112 -9.95 12.72 32.68
CA LEU A 112 -9.16 13.76 33.34
C LEU A 112 -10.02 14.99 33.69
N LEU A 113 -10.86 15.46 32.77
CA LEU A 113 -11.77 16.59 33.01
C LEU A 113 -12.82 16.31 34.09
N ALA A 114 -13.21 15.05 34.26
CA ALA A 114 -14.18 14.66 35.29
C ALA A 114 -13.60 14.67 36.70
N VAL A 115 -12.28 14.49 36.85
CA VAL A 115 -11.62 14.35 38.16
C VAL A 115 -10.71 15.53 38.52
N VAL A 116 -10.25 16.30 37.52
CA VAL A 116 -9.41 17.48 37.73
C VAL A 116 -10.17 18.73 37.26
N PRO A 117 -10.40 19.73 38.13
CA PRO A 117 -11.06 20.98 37.77
C PRO A 117 -10.08 21.90 37.00
N LEU A 118 -9.85 21.57 35.73
CA LEU A 118 -9.07 22.40 34.83
C LEU A 118 -9.83 23.69 34.53
N THR A 119 -9.10 24.79 34.33
CA THR A 119 -9.69 26.09 33.99
C THR A 119 -8.98 26.75 32.80
N GLY A 120 -9.64 27.75 32.22
CA GLY A 120 -9.07 28.57 31.16
C GLY A 120 -8.71 27.77 29.89
N ALA A 121 -7.56 28.10 29.31
CA ALA A 121 -7.11 27.53 28.04
C ALA A 121 -6.82 26.01 28.12
N LEU A 122 -6.35 25.54 29.28
CA LEU A 122 -6.03 24.12 29.45
C LEU A 122 -7.29 23.25 29.45
N ASN A 123 -8.36 23.69 30.12
CA ASN A 123 -9.66 23.00 30.07
C ASN A 123 -10.18 22.92 28.63
N GLN A 124 -10.13 24.04 27.90
CA GLN A 124 -10.57 24.10 26.51
C GLN A 124 -9.74 23.16 25.62
N PHE A 125 -8.42 23.14 25.78
CA PHE A 125 -7.54 22.25 25.04
C PHE A 125 -7.87 20.77 25.29
N VAL A 126 -7.96 20.35 26.55
CA VAL A 126 -8.24 18.95 26.90
C VAL A 126 -9.61 18.51 26.40
N TYR A 127 -10.60 19.40 26.47
CA TYR A 127 -11.94 19.13 25.91
C TYR A 127 -11.89 18.95 24.39
N LEU A 128 -11.24 19.89 23.68
CA LEU A 128 -11.10 19.81 22.22
C LEU A 128 -10.33 18.56 21.79
N PHE A 129 -9.23 18.24 22.49
CA PHE A 129 -8.45 17.04 22.23
C PHE A 129 -9.27 15.78 22.45
N GLY A 130 -10.00 15.67 23.56
CA GLY A 130 -10.87 14.54 23.85
C GLY A 130 -11.96 14.35 22.79
N PHE A 131 -12.64 15.45 22.44
CA PHE A 131 -13.68 15.46 21.43
C PHE A 131 -13.15 15.05 20.05
N VAL A 132 -12.08 15.68 19.58
CA VAL A 132 -11.48 15.39 18.27
C VAL A 132 -10.99 13.94 18.22
N SER A 133 -10.30 13.46 19.25
CA SER A 133 -9.76 12.10 19.28
C SER A 133 -10.85 11.03 19.17
N ILE A 134 -11.94 11.18 19.92
CA ILE A 134 -13.05 10.22 19.85
C ILE A 134 -13.81 10.36 18.52
N PHE A 135 -14.15 11.59 18.13
CA PHE A 135 -14.94 11.83 16.93
C PHE A 135 -14.20 11.40 15.66
N TRP A 136 -12.92 11.77 15.54
CA TRP A 136 -12.10 11.46 14.37
C TRP A 136 -11.67 10.00 14.33
N GLY A 137 -11.33 9.40 15.48
CA GLY A 137 -11.06 7.96 15.55
C GLY A 137 -12.29 7.13 15.17
N ALA A 138 -13.49 7.53 15.62
CA ALA A 138 -14.72 6.87 15.23
C ALA A 138 -15.00 7.01 13.72
N ILE A 139 -14.87 8.21 13.16
CA ILE A 139 -15.05 8.43 11.72
C ILE A 139 -14.06 7.60 10.90
N ASN A 140 -12.78 7.60 11.28
CA ASN A 140 -11.74 6.86 10.58
C ASN A 140 -12.02 5.36 10.59
N LEU A 141 -12.54 4.81 11.69
CA LEU A 141 -12.79 3.38 11.80
C LEU A 141 -14.13 2.92 11.20
N PHE A 142 -15.22 3.68 11.42
CA PHE A 142 -16.56 3.24 11.07
C PHE A 142 -16.99 3.60 9.65
N LEU A 143 -16.41 4.65 9.05
CA LEU A 143 -16.74 4.97 7.67
C LEU A 143 -15.94 4.08 6.72
N PRO A 144 -16.59 3.25 5.89
CA PRO A 144 -15.91 2.40 4.91
C PRO A 144 -15.50 3.22 3.67
N LEU A 145 -14.80 4.33 3.90
CA LEU A 145 -14.33 5.26 2.88
C LEU A 145 -12.83 5.05 2.69
N TRP A 146 -12.40 4.86 1.47
CA TRP A 146 -10.97 4.93 1.14
C TRP A 146 -10.60 6.41 0.93
N PRO A 147 -9.52 6.92 1.53
CA PRO A 147 -8.38 6.21 2.15
C PRO A 147 -8.44 6.06 3.69
N LEU A 148 -9.59 6.25 4.34
CA LEU A 148 -9.72 6.09 5.80
C LEU A 148 -9.50 4.63 6.23
N ASP A 149 -9.19 4.42 7.50
CA ASP A 149 -8.87 3.09 8.04
C ASP A 149 -10.03 2.09 7.95
N GLY A 150 -11.28 2.55 8.06
CA GLY A 150 -12.47 1.75 7.85
C GLY A 150 -12.57 1.25 6.41
N GLY A 151 -12.14 2.05 5.44
CA GLY A 151 -11.98 1.63 4.05
C GLY A 151 -10.87 0.60 3.85
N LYS A 152 -9.71 0.80 4.50
CA LYS A 152 -8.60 -0.18 4.49
C LYS A 152 -9.02 -1.51 5.13
N LEU A 153 -9.73 -1.44 6.26
CA LEU A 153 -10.25 -2.62 6.95
C LEU A 153 -11.30 -3.34 6.12
N LEU A 154 -12.21 -2.60 5.46
CA LEU A 154 -13.16 -3.18 4.50
C LEU A 154 -12.41 -3.93 3.39
N ASN A 155 -11.36 -3.34 2.83
CA ASN A 155 -10.55 -4.00 1.81
C ASN A 155 -9.96 -5.32 2.31
N LEU A 156 -9.34 -5.32 3.49
CA LEU A 156 -8.78 -6.51 4.11
C LEU A 156 -9.83 -7.59 4.40
N ILE A 157 -11.04 -7.19 4.79
CA ILE A 157 -12.16 -8.11 4.99
C ILE A 157 -12.58 -8.71 3.65
N MET A 158 -12.75 -7.89 2.60
CA MET A 158 -13.17 -8.36 1.28
C MET A 158 -12.15 -9.33 0.68
N ARG A 159 -10.86 -9.13 0.91
CA ARG A 159 -9.77 -10.04 0.48
C ARG A 159 -9.90 -11.46 1.06
N ARG A 160 -10.63 -11.65 2.16
CA ARG A 160 -10.92 -13.01 2.68
C ARG A 160 -11.96 -13.77 1.87
N PHE A 161 -12.80 -13.04 1.13
CA PHE A 161 -13.94 -13.61 0.40
C PHE A 161 -13.75 -13.54 -1.12
N THR A 162 -12.77 -12.79 -1.61
CA THR A 162 -12.52 -12.61 -3.05
C THR A 162 -11.04 -12.36 -3.36
N ASN A 163 -10.70 -12.27 -4.65
CA ASN A 163 -9.34 -11.96 -5.09
C ASN A 163 -8.99 -10.47 -4.86
N ASP A 164 -7.69 -10.16 -4.80
CA ASP A 164 -7.20 -8.81 -4.46
C ASP A 164 -7.78 -7.72 -5.35
N ALA A 165 -7.84 -7.97 -6.67
CA ALA A 165 -8.37 -7.01 -7.65
C ALA A 165 -9.86 -6.69 -7.40
N ARG A 166 -10.67 -7.71 -7.13
CA ARG A 166 -12.11 -7.54 -6.87
C ARG A 166 -12.36 -6.95 -5.49
N ALA A 167 -11.54 -7.27 -4.49
CA ALA A 167 -11.63 -6.67 -3.17
C ALA A 167 -11.36 -5.16 -3.23
N GLN A 168 -10.34 -4.75 -3.98
CA GLN A 168 -10.04 -3.34 -4.26
C GLN A 168 -11.20 -2.64 -4.96
N ASP A 169 -11.68 -3.19 -6.08
CA ASP A 169 -12.78 -2.60 -6.86
C ASP A 169 -14.04 -2.43 -6.00
N LEU A 170 -14.39 -3.44 -5.20
CA LEU A 170 -15.54 -3.38 -4.30
C LEU A 170 -15.34 -2.32 -3.20
N SER A 171 -14.14 -2.22 -2.62
CA SER A 171 -13.84 -1.24 -1.57
C SER A 171 -13.97 0.19 -2.06
N LEU A 172 -13.43 0.47 -3.26
CA LEU A 172 -13.53 1.79 -3.88
C LEU A 172 -14.98 2.11 -4.29
N LYS A 173 -15.74 1.14 -4.79
CA LYS A 173 -17.17 1.32 -5.10
C LYS A 173 -17.98 1.66 -3.85
N VAL A 174 -17.78 0.90 -2.76
CA VAL A 174 -18.42 1.19 -1.46
C VAL A 174 -18.04 2.59 -0.98
N SER A 175 -16.76 2.95 -1.07
CA SER A 175 -16.26 4.27 -0.72
C SER A 175 -17.01 5.38 -1.47
N VAL A 176 -17.11 5.29 -2.81
CA VAL A 176 -17.85 6.27 -3.61
C VAL A 176 -19.33 6.32 -3.23
N THR A 177 -19.98 5.16 -3.08
CA THR A 177 -21.41 5.09 -2.73
C THR A 177 -21.71 5.72 -1.37
N VAL A 178 -20.84 5.53 -0.38
CA VAL A 178 -21.00 6.12 0.96
C VAL A 178 -20.61 7.60 0.99
N ALA A 179 -19.62 8.02 0.19
CA ALA A 179 -19.17 9.41 0.14
C ALA A 179 -20.22 10.37 -0.47
N ILE A 180 -20.99 9.92 -1.47
CA ILE A 180 -22.00 10.75 -2.15
C ILE A 180 -23.03 11.37 -1.18
N PRO A 181 -23.77 10.59 -0.36
CA PRO A 181 -24.75 11.17 0.55
C PRO A 181 -24.10 12.10 1.58
N ILE A 182 -22.89 11.79 2.06
CA ILE A 182 -22.14 12.65 2.98
C ILE A 182 -21.82 14.01 2.31
N GLY A 183 -21.34 13.99 1.07
CA GLY A 183 -21.04 15.21 0.31
C GLY A 183 -22.28 16.05 0.02
N VAL A 184 -23.41 15.41 -0.30
CA VAL A 184 -24.70 16.09 -0.52
C VAL A 184 -25.20 16.74 0.77
N LEU A 185 -25.15 16.02 1.90
CA LEU A 185 -25.54 16.57 3.20
C LEU A 185 -24.63 17.73 3.60
N ALA A 186 -23.31 17.63 3.41
CA ALA A 186 -22.37 18.72 3.67
C ALA A 186 -22.69 19.96 2.84
N LEU A 187 -23.04 19.78 1.56
CA LEU A 187 -23.42 20.86 0.66
C LEU A 187 -24.71 21.55 1.10
N ILE A 188 -25.75 20.80 1.45
CA ILE A 188 -27.03 21.35 1.94
C ILE A 188 -26.83 22.17 3.22
N ASN A 189 -25.92 21.74 4.08
CA ASN A 189 -25.60 22.44 5.33
C ASN A 189 -24.59 23.60 5.14
N GLY A 190 -24.22 23.94 3.92
CA GLY A 190 -23.28 25.03 3.63
C GLY A 190 -21.84 24.76 4.07
N GLN A 191 -21.48 23.50 4.35
CA GLN A 191 -20.14 23.11 4.80
C GLN A 191 -19.18 22.97 3.62
N PHE A 192 -18.85 24.10 2.98
CA PHE A 192 -18.09 24.14 1.73
C PHE A 192 -16.76 23.35 1.78
N PHE A 193 -16.02 23.47 2.89
CA PHE A 193 -14.75 22.76 3.05
C PHE A 193 -14.92 21.23 3.04
N ILE A 194 -15.92 20.71 3.76
CA ILE A 194 -16.19 19.26 3.81
C ILE A 194 -16.72 18.77 2.46
N THR A 195 -17.58 19.54 1.80
CA THR A 195 -18.05 19.21 0.45
C THR A 195 -16.90 19.08 -0.53
N LEU A 196 -15.96 20.04 -0.51
CA LEU A 196 -14.78 20.02 -1.37
C LEU A 196 -13.86 18.83 -1.05
N LEU A 197 -13.65 18.54 0.24
CA LEU A 197 -12.90 17.37 0.71
C LEU A 197 -13.50 16.06 0.16
N ILE A 198 -14.80 15.85 0.37
CA ILE A 198 -15.52 14.65 -0.09
C ILE A 198 -15.51 14.55 -1.61
N PHE A 199 -15.67 15.67 -2.31
CA PHE A 199 -15.59 15.73 -3.77
C PHE A 199 -14.22 15.22 -4.27
N PHE A 200 -13.12 15.68 -3.69
CA PHE A 200 -11.78 15.19 -4.05
C PHE A 200 -11.57 13.72 -3.73
N ILE A 201 -12.10 13.23 -2.59
CA ILE A 201 -12.06 11.81 -2.24
C ILE A 201 -12.82 10.99 -3.29
N ILE A 202 -14.03 11.39 -3.67
CA ILE A 202 -14.82 10.72 -4.71
C ILE A 202 -14.05 10.68 -6.03
N LEU A 203 -13.50 11.82 -6.46
CA LEU A 203 -12.71 11.89 -7.69
C LEU A 203 -11.50 10.96 -7.65
N ASP A 204 -10.73 10.92 -6.55
CA ASP A 204 -9.58 10.02 -6.42
C ASP A 204 -10.00 8.55 -6.51
N ASN A 205 -11.08 8.19 -5.81
CA ASN A 205 -11.60 6.81 -5.81
C ASN A 205 -12.06 6.40 -7.22
N ILE A 206 -12.77 7.27 -7.94
CA ILE A 206 -13.21 7.02 -9.33
C ILE A 206 -12.01 6.91 -10.27
N ASN A 207 -11.02 7.79 -10.14
CA ASN A 207 -9.82 7.76 -10.98
C ASN A 207 -8.99 6.49 -10.72
N THR A 208 -8.94 6.05 -9.47
CA THR A 208 -8.26 4.82 -9.08
C THR A 208 -8.99 3.58 -9.62
N LEU A 209 -10.33 3.57 -9.57
CA LEU A 209 -11.14 2.54 -10.21
C LEU A 209 -10.90 2.45 -11.72
N LYS A 210 -10.83 3.60 -12.41
CA LYS A 210 -10.63 3.64 -13.86
C LYS A 210 -9.23 3.23 -14.29
N SER A 211 -8.22 3.63 -13.53
CA SER A 211 -6.82 3.30 -13.83
C SER A 211 -6.45 1.87 -13.47
N GLY A 212 -7.21 1.24 -12.56
CA GLY A 212 -6.84 -0.06 -12.00
C GLY A 212 -5.56 -0.01 -11.18
N ALA A 213 -5.15 1.19 -10.73
CA ALA A 213 -3.95 1.38 -9.93
C ALA A 213 -4.11 0.69 -8.58
N ASP A 214 -3.13 -0.10 -8.16
CA ASP A 214 -3.16 -0.83 -6.88
C ASP A 214 -3.30 0.17 -5.71
N ILE A 215 -4.33 -0.01 -4.87
CA ILE A 215 -4.56 0.86 -3.69
C ILE A 215 -3.73 0.44 -2.49
N VAL A 216 -3.38 -0.83 -2.42
CA VAL A 216 -2.46 -1.38 -1.41
C VAL A 216 -1.11 -1.52 -2.07
N GLY A 217 -0.08 -0.87 -1.52
CA GLY A 217 1.31 -0.96 -1.96
C GLY A 217 1.96 -2.33 -1.71
N ARG A 218 1.25 -3.42 -1.97
CA ARG A 218 1.90 -4.70 -2.26
C ARG A 218 2.39 -4.60 -3.70
N ARG A 219 3.64 -4.98 -3.95
CA ARG A 219 4.04 -5.43 -5.29
C ARG A 219 2.97 -6.46 -5.67
N SER A 220 2.08 -6.11 -6.59
CA SER A 220 1.35 -7.12 -7.33
C SER A 220 2.41 -8.12 -7.75
N THR A 221 2.26 -9.40 -7.35
CA THR A 221 3.13 -10.46 -7.87
C THR A 221 3.12 -10.24 -9.37
N PRO A 222 4.25 -9.83 -9.96
CA PRO A 222 4.15 -9.20 -11.26
C PRO A 222 3.53 -10.23 -12.19
N LYS A 223 2.36 -9.89 -12.76
CA LYS A 223 1.57 -10.86 -13.49
C LYS A 223 2.44 -11.36 -14.63
N VAL A 224 2.72 -12.67 -14.61
CA VAL A 224 3.50 -13.32 -15.67
C VAL A 224 2.90 -12.91 -17.02
N SER A 225 3.72 -12.29 -17.85
CA SER A 225 3.31 -11.72 -19.14
C SER A 225 2.57 -12.79 -19.95
N SER A 226 1.34 -12.48 -20.40
CA SER A 226 0.57 -13.40 -21.25
C SER A 226 1.32 -13.70 -22.55
N PHE A 227 2.05 -12.70 -23.03
CA PHE A 227 2.93 -12.81 -24.19
C PHE A 227 4.11 -13.76 -23.92
N ALA A 228 4.77 -13.67 -22.77
CA ALA A 228 5.85 -14.58 -22.40
C ALA A 228 5.36 -16.04 -22.27
N LYS A 229 4.12 -16.26 -21.83
CA LYS A 229 3.50 -17.61 -21.79
C LYS A 229 3.27 -18.16 -23.19
N GLU A 230 2.76 -17.34 -24.10
CA GLU A 230 2.53 -17.73 -25.50
C GLU A 230 3.85 -18.05 -26.21
N LEU A 231 4.88 -17.21 -26.02
CA LEU A 231 6.22 -17.48 -26.56
C LEU A 231 6.81 -18.78 -25.99
N LEU A 232 6.66 -19.05 -24.69
CA LEU A 232 7.17 -20.29 -24.11
C LEU A 232 6.45 -21.52 -24.68
N ALA A 233 5.12 -21.46 -24.86
CA ALA A 233 4.37 -22.53 -25.50
C ALA A 233 4.82 -22.78 -26.95
N ASN A 234 5.13 -21.70 -27.70
CA ASN A 234 5.68 -21.81 -29.05
C ASN A 234 7.09 -22.45 -29.05
N ALA A 235 7.93 -22.09 -28.07
CA ALA A 235 9.26 -22.68 -27.93
C ALA A 235 9.20 -24.18 -27.58
N GLU A 236 8.26 -24.59 -26.71
CA GLU A 236 8.04 -26.00 -26.37
C GLU A 236 7.55 -26.79 -27.58
N LYS A 237 6.62 -26.24 -28.34
CA LYS A 237 6.13 -26.86 -29.58
C LYS A 237 7.24 -27.02 -30.62
N ALA A 238 8.07 -25.99 -30.83
CA ALA A 238 9.22 -26.07 -31.73
C ALA A 238 10.23 -27.14 -31.29
N LEU A 239 10.45 -27.30 -29.98
CA LEU A 239 11.31 -28.35 -29.44
C LEU A 239 10.73 -29.76 -29.70
N GLU A 240 9.41 -29.94 -29.55
CA GLU A 240 8.72 -31.21 -29.85
C GLU A 240 8.77 -31.55 -31.34
N GLU A 241 8.71 -30.55 -32.22
CA GLU A 241 8.82 -30.69 -33.67
C GLU A 241 10.27 -30.89 -34.15
N GLY A 242 11.26 -30.80 -33.25
CA GLY A 242 12.68 -30.96 -33.56
C GLY A 242 13.33 -29.71 -34.19
N ASP A 243 12.63 -28.57 -34.22
CA ASP A 243 13.20 -27.29 -34.64
C ASP A 243 13.94 -26.63 -33.48
N PHE A 244 15.16 -27.14 -33.22
CA PHE A 244 16.00 -26.65 -32.14
C PHE A 244 16.39 -25.18 -32.30
N ARG A 245 16.46 -24.68 -33.55
CA ARG A 245 16.87 -23.29 -33.83
C ARG A 245 15.78 -22.31 -33.45
N GLU A 246 14.52 -22.62 -33.77
CA GLU A 246 13.39 -21.76 -33.43
C GLU A 246 13.08 -21.80 -31.92
N ALA A 247 13.19 -22.98 -31.29
CA ALA A 247 13.09 -23.10 -29.84
C ALA A 247 14.17 -22.27 -29.11
N TYR A 248 15.42 -22.31 -29.60
CA TYR A 248 16.52 -21.52 -29.06
C TYR A 248 16.28 -20.01 -29.18
N ARG A 249 15.91 -19.56 -30.38
CA ARG A 249 15.64 -18.14 -30.68
C ARG A 249 14.50 -17.59 -29.82
N THR A 250 13.42 -18.34 -29.68
CA THR A 250 12.23 -17.92 -28.92
C THR A 250 12.54 -17.81 -27.42
N CYS A 251 13.33 -18.73 -26.86
CA CYS A 251 13.78 -18.66 -25.47
C CYS A 251 14.69 -17.45 -25.20
N HIS A 252 15.58 -17.10 -26.14
CA HIS A 252 16.36 -15.86 -26.06
C HIS A 252 15.50 -14.61 -26.16
N GLN A 253 14.49 -14.61 -27.04
CA GLN A 253 13.54 -13.50 -27.18
C GLN A 253 12.76 -13.23 -25.89
N ILE A 254 12.29 -14.28 -25.20
CA ILE A 254 11.62 -14.16 -23.90
C ILE A 254 12.54 -13.47 -22.89
N ARG A 255 13.84 -13.80 -22.91
CA ARG A 255 14.82 -13.25 -21.97
C ARG A 255 15.24 -11.82 -22.30
N SER A 256 15.37 -11.48 -23.58
CA SER A 256 15.75 -10.12 -24.01
C SER A 256 14.64 -9.10 -23.75
N ASN A 257 13.38 -9.53 -23.74
CA ASN A 257 12.23 -8.66 -23.50
C ASN A 257 12.15 -8.14 -22.06
N GLY A 258 12.88 -8.74 -21.11
CA GLY A 258 12.81 -8.36 -19.70
C GLY A 258 11.44 -8.64 -19.06
N ASP A 259 10.66 -9.55 -19.65
CA ASP A 259 9.35 -9.96 -19.13
C ASP A 259 9.48 -10.61 -17.75
N VAL A 260 8.44 -10.43 -16.94
CA VAL A 260 8.35 -11.12 -15.65
C VAL A 260 7.93 -12.57 -15.87
N LEU A 261 8.74 -13.48 -15.36
CA LEU A 261 8.59 -14.94 -15.50
C LEU A 261 8.35 -15.58 -14.12
N SER A 262 7.58 -16.67 -14.07
CA SER A 262 7.52 -17.53 -12.88
C SER A 262 8.78 -18.37 -12.74
N ASP A 263 9.09 -18.82 -11.53
CA ASP A 263 10.24 -19.71 -11.26
C ASP A 263 10.19 -20.99 -12.10
N SER A 264 8.98 -21.52 -12.33
CA SER A 264 8.76 -22.67 -13.22
C SER A 264 9.05 -22.36 -14.69
N MET A 265 8.69 -21.18 -15.17
CA MET A 265 8.98 -20.78 -16.56
C MET A 265 10.46 -20.50 -16.76
N GLN A 266 11.12 -19.82 -15.80
CA GLN A 266 12.58 -19.62 -15.88
C GLN A 266 13.32 -20.95 -15.91
N THR A 267 12.94 -21.87 -15.02
CA THR A 267 13.46 -23.24 -15.00
C THR A 267 13.31 -23.89 -16.38
N ARG A 268 12.10 -23.82 -16.95
CA ARG A 268 11.82 -24.44 -18.25
C ARG A 268 12.61 -23.81 -19.39
N ILE A 269 12.77 -22.49 -19.39
CA ILE A 269 13.58 -21.77 -20.37
C ILE A 269 15.05 -22.21 -20.30
N TRP A 270 15.60 -22.38 -19.08
CA TRP A 270 16.97 -22.88 -18.93
C TRP A 270 17.14 -24.29 -19.45
N GLU A 271 16.16 -25.17 -19.24
CA GLU A 271 16.17 -26.51 -19.81
C GLU A 271 16.17 -26.50 -21.34
N ILE A 272 15.25 -25.73 -21.95
CA ILE A 272 15.14 -25.63 -23.41
C ILE A 272 16.44 -25.06 -23.99
N LEU A 273 16.99 -23.98 -23.42
CA LEU A 273 18.24 -23.37 -23.89
C LEU A 273 19.42 -24.33 -23.78
N ALA A 274 19.54 -25.09 -22.69
CA ALA A 274 20.62 -26.06 -22.52
C ALA A 274 20.53 -27.21 -23.54
N LEU A 275 19.32 -27.74 -23.76
CA LEU A 275 19.09 -28.83 -24.72
C LEU A 275 19.34 -28.37 -26.16
N THR A 276 18.78 -27.22 -26.54
CA THR A 276 18.88 -26.69 -27.90
C THR A 276 20.28 -26.19 -28.22
N ALA A 277 20.97 -25.51 -27.30
CA ALA A 277 22.38 -25.12 -27.50
C ALA A 277 23.29 -26.35 -27.71
N TYR A 278 23.05 -27.44 -26.96
CA TYR A 278 23.79 -28.68 -27.15
C TYR A 278 23.55 -29.29 -28.55
N GLN A 279 22.29 -29.35 -28.99
CA GLN A 279 21.93 -29.88 -30.32
C GLN A 279 22.43 -29.00 -31.47
N LEU A 280 22.60 -27.70 -31.24
CA LEU A 280 23.17 -26.74 -32.19
C LEU A 280 24.70 -26.71 -32.17
N GLU A 281 25.35 -27.58 -31.39
CA GLU A 281 26.80 -27.65 -31.20
C GLU A 281 27.43 -26.40 -30.55
N GLU A 282 26.64 -25.57 -29.88
CA GLU A 282 27.07 -24.40 -29.11
C GLU A 282 27.42 -24.81 -27.67
N TYR A 283 28.46 -25.64 -27.53
CA TYR A 283 28.77 -26.33 -26.27
C TYR A 283 29.15 -25.40 -25.11
N GLU A 284 29.83 -24.27 -25.37
CA GLU A 284 30.16 -23.27 -24.33
C GLU A 284 28.89 -22.63 -23.74
N GLU A 285 27.93 -22.29 -24.60
CA GLU A 285 26.66 -21.70 -24.16
C GLU A 285 25.81 -22.75 -23.43
N ALA A 286 25.79 -23.99 -23.92
CA ALA A 286 25.13 -25.11 -23.26
C ALA A 286 25.64 -25.32 -21.82
N GLU A 287 26.94 -25.26 -21.59
CA GLU A 287 27.53 -25.36 -20.25
C GLU A 287 27.10 -24.18 -19.34
N GLY A 288 27.05 -22.97 -19.90
CA GLY A 288 26.55 -21.78 -19.21
C GLY A 288 25.09 -21.91 -18.77
N TRP A 289 24.23 -22.48 -19.62
CA TRP A 289 22.82 -22.70 -19.31
C TRP A 289 22.63 -23.86 -18.31
N LEU A 290 23.42 -24.91 -18.40
CA LEU A 290 23.37 -26.07 -17.49
C LEU A 290 23.69 -25.72 -16.03
N LYS A 291 24.52 -24.69 -15.80
CA LYS A 291 24.81 -24.16 -14.45
C LYS A 291 23.59 -23.46 -13.83
N ARG A 292 22.65 -22.99 -14.63
CA ARG A 292 21.44 -22.27 -14.22
C ARG A 292 20.19 -23.15 -14.23
N ALA A 293 20.18 -24.20 -15.05
CA ALA A 293 19.10 -25.16 -15.13
C ALA A 293 19.12 -26.14 -13.94
N PRO A 294 17.95 -26.47 -13.35
CA PRO A 294 17.87 -27.49 -12.31
C PRO A 294 18.17 -28.89 -12.85
N ASN A 295 18.44 -29.83 -11.94
CA ASN A 295 18.82 -31.21 -12.26
C ASN A 295 17.61 -32.03 -12.78
N SER A 296 17.26 -31.86 -14.05
CA SER A 296 16.24 -32.69 -14.72
C SER A 296 16.86 -33.95 -15.33
N SER A 297 16.05 -35.00 -15.51
CA SER A 297 16.50 -36.26 -16.14
C SER A 297 17.02 -36.05 -17.57
N ALA A 298 16.40 -35.15 -18.33
CA ALA A 298 16.81 -34.81 -19.70
C ALA A 298 18.19 -34.13 -19.77
N LEU A 299 18.56 -33.33 -18.76
CA LEU A 299 19.85 -32.63 -18.74
C LEU A 299 21.00 -33.46 -18.18
N LYS A 300 20.73 -34.59 -17.50
CA LYS A 300 21.78 -35.48 -17.01
C LYS A 300 22.59 -36.10 -18.14
N GLU A 301 21.92 -36.50 -19.22
CA GLU A 301 22.57 -37.08 -20.38
C GLU A 301 23.45 -36.04 -21.10
N VAL A 302 22.95 -34.81 -21.26
CA VAL A 302 23.72 -33.69 -21.83
C VAL A 302 24.98 -33.39 -21.00
N ARG A 303 24.86 -33.37 -19.66
CA ARG A 303 26.01 -33.13 -18.78
C ARG A 303 27.08 -34.22 -18.89
N LEU A 304 26.69 -35.49 -18.88
CA LEU A 304 27.62 -36.62 -19.03
C LEU A 304 28.33 -36.60 -20.40
N GLN A 305 27.61 -36.20 -21.46
CA GLN A 305 28.19 -36.12 -22.80
C GLN A 305 29.14 -34.91 -22.97
N LEU A 306 28.88 -33.80 -22.28
CA LEU A 306 29.79 -32.65 -22.26
C LEU A 306 31.05 -32.92 -21.42
N GLU A 307 30.91 -33.58 -20.27
CA GLU A 307 32.03 -33.97 -19.41
C GLU A 307 32.99 -34.97 -20.09
N SER A 308 32.48 -35.81 -20.99
CA SER A 308 33.34 -36.74 -21.77
C SER A 308 34.07 -36.10 -22.95
N ARG A 309 33.74 -34.84 -23.29
CA ARG A 309 34.38 -34.07 -24.35
C ARG A 309 35.42 -33.05 -23.85
N ALA A 310 35.43 -32.76 -22.55
CA ALA A 310 36.41 -31.89 -21.88
C ALA A 310 37.72 -32.65 -21.59
#